data_AF-A0A519V241-F1
#
_entry.id   AF-A0A519V241-F1
#
_cell.length_a   1.000
_cell.length_b   1.000
_cell.length_c   1.000
_cell.angle_alpha   90.00
_cell.angle_beta   90.00
_cell.angle_gamma   90.00
#
_symmetry.space_group_name_H-M   'P 1'
#
loop_
_entity.id
_entity.type
_entity.pdbx_description
1 polymer ?
#
loop_
_entity_poly.entity_id
_entity_poly.type
_entity_poly.pdbx_seq_one_letter_code
_entity_poly.pdbx_strand_id
1 'polypeptide(L)'
;MRTLLFRRATGLLLAALLLGGGWLFSAAAPKPRPTLYLIGDSTVKNGQGRGDGGLWGWGNYLPAAFDTTRLRVENDARGGTSTRTFRTMGLWDKVKVKIKPGDYVMMQFGHNDSSPLTDSTRARGTIRSNGDESQEVYNYLTKQKEVVHS
;
A
#
# COMPACT_ATOMS: atom_id res chain seq x y z
N MET A 1 36.80 -78.01 -26.71
CA MET A 1 36.00 -77.49 -25.57
C MET A 1 36.95 -77.06 -24.46
N ARG A 2 36.73 -75.87 -23.90
CA ARG A 2 37.57 -75.11 -22.94
C ARG A 2 38.69 -74.27 -23.56
N THR A 3 38.78 -73.06 -23.04
CA THR A 3 39.11 -71.79 -23.72
C THR A 3 40.54 -71.34 -23.44
N LEU A 4 41.24 -70.84 -24.46
CA LEU A 4 42.42 -69.98 -24.33
C LEU A 4 41.97 -68.50 -24.45
N LEU A 5 42.54 -67.62 -23.62
CA LEU A 5 43.40 -66.48 -24.01
C LEU A 5 43.36 -65.33 -23.00
N PHE A 6 44.55 -65.03 -22.49
CA PHE A 6 44.97 -63.73 -21.95
C PHE A 6 44.71 -62.60 -22.95
N ARG A 7 44.40 -61.38 -22.46
CA ARG A 7 45.18 -60.16 -22.77
C ARG A 7 44.73 -58.94 -21.97
N ARG A 8 45.72 -58.21 -21.44
CA ARG A 8 45.63 -56.86 -20.88
C ARG A 8 45.29 -55.85 -21.99
N ALA A 9 44.53 -54.81 -21.67
CA ALA A 9 44.60 -53.52 -22.37
C ALA A 9 44.18 -52.38 -21.42
N THR A 10 45.17 -51.58 -21.02
CA THR A 10 45.04 -50.19 -20.59
C THR A 10 44.31 -49.38 -21.69
N GLY A 11 43.29 -48.59 -21.31
CA GLY A 11 42.54 -47.72 -22.21
C GLY A 11 42.18 -46.38 -21.54
N LEU A 12 42.46 -45.29 -22.27
CA LEU A 12 42.55 -43.89 -21.85
C LEU A 12 41.27 -43.23 -21.30
N LEU A 13 41.52 -42.08 -20.65
CA LEU A 13 40.61 -40.97 -20.31
C LEU A 13 39.49 -40.71 -21.33
N LEU A 14 38.33 -40.28 -20.84
CA LEU A 14 37.70 -39.03 -21.28
C LEU A 14 36.72 -38.55 -20.19
N ALA A 15 37.16 -37.59 -19.36
CA ALA A 15 36.24 -36.81 -18.53
C ALA A 15 35.58 -35.77 -19.45
N ALA A 16 34.38 -36.09 -19.95
CA ALA A 16 33.57 -35.12 -20.67
C ALA A 16 33.07 -34.05 -19.69
N LEU A 17 33.62 -32.84 -19.80
CA LEU A 17 33.01 -31.64 -19.23
C LEU A 17 31.60 -31.50 -19.82
N LEU A 18 30.58 -31.85 -19.05
CA LEU A 18 29.23 -31.34 -19.26
C LEU A 18 29.22 -29.88 -18.80
N LEU A 19 29.69 -28.99 -19.67
CA LEU A 19 29.31 -27.58 -19.66
C LEU A 19 27.81 -27.50 -20.00
N GLY A 20 26.98 -27.87 -19.02
CA GLY A 20 25.55 -27.61 -19.05
C GLY A 20 25.34 -26.11 -19.00
N GLY A 21 25.32 -25.48 -20.17
CA GLY A 21 24.87 -24.12 -20.36
C GLY A 21 23.41 -24.02 -19.94
N GLY A 22 23.19 -23.81 -18.65
CA GLY A 22 21.91 -23.36 -18.13
C GLY A 22 21.65 -22.00 -18.72
N TRP A 23 20.74 -21.93 -19.69
CA TRP A 23 20.11 -20.69 -20.10
C TRP A 23 19.35 -20.16 -18.88
N LEU A 24 20.04 -19.37 -18.06
CA LEU A 24 19.40 -18.53 -17.06
C LEU A 24 18.61 -17.49 -17.85
N PHE A 25 17.33 -17.79 -18.11
CA PHE A 25 16.38 -16.77 -18.52
C PHE A 25 16.32 -15.74 -17.39
N SER A 26 17.09 -14.67 -17.52
CA SER A 26 16.95 -13.51 -16.67
C SER A 26 15.61 -12.87 -17.00
N ALA A 27 14.57 -13.21 -16.23
CA ALA A 27 13.31 -12.50 -16.30
C ALA A 27 13.62 -11.04 -15.96
N ALA A 28 13.48 -10.15 -16.94
CA ALA A 28 13.69 -8.72 -16.73
C ALA A 28 12.84 -8.27 -15.54
N ALA A 29 13.48 -7.67 -14.54
CA ALA A 29 12.76 -7.13 -13.39
C ALA A 29 11.69 -6.16 -13.91
N PRO A 30 10.44 -6.26 -13.42
CA PRO A 30 9.38 -5.37 -13.88
C PRO A 30 9.82 -3.92 -13.68
N LYS A 31 9.69 -3.11 -14.73
CA LYS A 31 10.02 -1.68 -14.66
C LYS A 31 9.21 -1.07 -13.50
N PRO A 32 9.82 -0.21 -12.68
CA PRO A 32 9.08 0.54 -11.66
C PRO A 32 7.94 1.28 -12.33
N ARG A 33 6.74 1.12 -11.79
CA ARG A 33 5.54 1.82 -12.25
C ARG A 33 5.06 2.78 -11.16
N PRO A 34 4.50 3.95 -11.53
CA PRO A 34 3.96 4.89 -10.56
C PRO A 34 2.87 4.24 -9.71
N THR A 35 2.72 4.76 -8.50
CA THR A 35 1.67 4.35 -7.56
C THR A 35 0.67 5.49 -7.39
N LEU A 36 -0.61 5.18 -7.53
CA LEU A 36 -1.73 6.00 -7.09
C LEU A 36 -2.10 5.58 -5.67
N TYR A 37 -1.74 6.41 -4.69
CA TYR A 37 -2.17 6.25 -3.30
C TYR A 37 -3.54 6.87 -3.10
N LEU A 38 -4.49 6.11 -2.58
CA LEU A 38 -5.79 6.60 -2.17
C LEU A 38 -5.79 6.82 -0.67
N ILE A 39 -6.14 8.02 -0.23
CA ILE A 39 -6.34 8.36 1.18
C ILE A 39 -7.72 8.97 1.37
N GLY A 40 -8.31 8.73 2.53
CA GLY A 40 -9.66 9.17 2.80
C GLY A 40 -10.34 8.40 3.90
N ASP A 41 -11.66 8.50 3.93
CA ASP A 41 -12.50 7.87 4.94
C ASP A 41 -13.19 6.57 4.46
N SER A 42 -14.28 6.18 5.12
CA SER A 42 -15.06 4.98 4.82
C SER A 42 -15.64 4.94 3.41
N THR A 43 -15.88 6.09 2.77
CA THR A 43 -16.37 6.13 1.39
C THR A 43 -15.29 5.76 0.39
N VAL A 44 -14.01 5.95 0.73
CA VAL A 44 -12.87 5.49 -0.08
C VAL A 44 -12.51 4.04 0.24
N LYS A 45 -12.52 3.66 1.53
CA LYS A 45 -12.31 2.28 2.00
C LYS A 45 -13.17 1.96 3.21
N ASN A 46 -14.18 1.12 3.00
CA ASN A 46 -15.01 0.63 4.08
C ASN A 46 -14.35 -0.57 4.79
N GLY A 47 -14.41 -0.61 6.13
CA GLY A 47 -13.89 -1.72 6.93
C GLY A 47 -12.44 -2.10 6.59
N GLN A 48 -12.22 -3.39 6.31
CA GLN A 48 -10.92 -3.90 5.83
C GLN A 48 -10.78 -3.85 4.29
N GLY A 49 -11.75 -3.27 3.58
CA GLY A 49 -11.84 -3.30 2.12
C GLY A 49 -12.27 -4.66 1.57
N ARG A 50 -12.99 -5.46 2.39
CA ARG A 50 -13.42 -6.83 2.06
C ARG A 50 -14.90 -6.93 1.65
N GLY A 51 -15.65 -5.83 1.74
CA GLY A 51 -17.08 -5.82 1.43
C GLY A 51 -17.97 -6.39 2.55
N ASP A 52 -17.46 -6.43 3.79
CA ASP A 52 -18.21 -6.94 4.94
C ASP A 52 -19.56 -6.21 5.06
N GLY A 53 -20.66 -6.96 5.14
CA GLY A 53 -22.02 -6.40 5.19
C GLY A 53 -22.47 -5.72 3.89
N GLY A 54 -21.81 -5.97 2.75
CA GLY A 54 -22.13 -5.35 1.46
C GLY A 54 -21.66 -3.89 1.34
N LEU A 55 -20.87 -3.40 2.29
CA LEU A 55 -20.39 -2.01 2.31
C LEU A 55 -19.02 -1.91 1.64
N TRP A 56 -18.93 -1.07 0.61
CA TRP A 56 -17.72 -0.84 -0.15
C TRP A 56 -17.33 0.63 -0.16
N GLY A 57 -16.02 0.88 -0.25
CA GLY A 57 -15.52 2.19 -0.64
C GLY A 57 -15.25 2.23 -2.15
N TRP A 58 -15.43 3.37 -2.80
CA TRP A 58 -15.22 3.48 -4.25
C TRP A 58 -13.78 3.16 -4.66
N GLY A 59 -12.81 3.37 -3.76
CA GLY A 59 -11.41 3.05 -3.99
C GLY A 59 -11.12 1.55 -4.18
N ASN A 60 -12.04 0.66 -3.78
CA ASN A 60 -11.94 -0.77 -4.05
C ASN A 60 -12.19 -1.12 -5.53
N TYR A 61 -13.01 -0.32 -6.22
CA TYR A 61 -13.35 -0.56 -7.63
C TYR A 61 -12.41 0.15 -8.60
N LEU A 62 -11.74 1.20 -8.11
CA LEU A 62 -10.87 2.05 -8.92
C LEU A 62 -9.79 1.29 -9.72
N PRO A 63 -9.11 0.24 -9.21
CA PRO A 63 -8.11 -0.47 -9.98
C PRO A 63 -8.62 -1.04 -11.32
N ALA A 64 -9.90 -1.40 -11.42
CA ALA A 64 -10.50 -1.93 -12.65
C ALA A 64 -10.64 -0.87 -13.76
N ALA A 65 -10.55 0.42 -13.43
CA ALA A 65 -10.60 1.52 -14.38
C ALA A 65 -9.21 1.90 -14.95
N PHE A 66 -8.13 1.25 -14.49
CA PHE A 66 -6.76 1.57 -14.88
C PHE A 66 -6.05 0.37 -15.52
N ASP A 67 -5.07 0.65 -16.37
CA ASP A 67 -4.09 -0.35 -16.78
C ASP A 67 -3.14 -0.63 -15.60
N THR A 68 -3.49 -1.65 -14.81
CA THR A 68 -2.71 -2.06 -13.65
C THR A 68 -1.39 -2.71 -14.00
N THR A 69 -1.00 -2.83 -15.27
CA THR A 69 0.39 -3.18 -15.64
C THR A 69 1.30 -1.94 -15.60
N ARG A 70 0.72 -0.76 -15.82
CA ARG A 70 1.42 0.54 -15.91
C ARG A 70 1.24 1.45 -14.69
N LEU A 71 0.28 1.15 -13.81
CA LEU A 71 0.02 1.89 -12.58
C LEU A 71 -0.25 0.90 -11.43
N ARG A 72 0.27 1.16 -10.24
CA ARG A 72 -0.17 0.48 -9.01
C ARG A 72 -1.22 1.35 -8.32
N VAL A 73 -2.30 0.76 -7.82
CA VAL A 73 -3.24 1.46 -6.93
C VAL A 73 -3.07 0.91 -5.53
N GLU A 74 -2.93 1.80 -4.54
CA GLU A 74 -2.72 1.45 -3.14
C GLU A 74 -3.71 2.21 -2.27
N ASN A 75 -4.67 1.50 -1.66
CA ASN A 75 -5.76 2.12 -0.90
C ASN A 75 -5.45 2.15 0.60
N ASP A 76 -4.89 3.27 1.04
CA ASP A 76 -4.52 3.61 2.41
C ASP A 76 -5.60 4.40 3.17
N ALA A 77 -6.78 4.59 2.57
CA ALA A 77 -7.90 5.20 3.28
C ALA A 77 -8.30 4.39 4.52
N ARG A 78 -8.87 5.08 5.52
CA ARG A 78 -9.26 4.47 6.79
C ARG A 78 -10.67 4.88 7.16
N GLY A 79 -11.56 3.90 7.21
CA GLY A 79 -12.93 4.10 7.70
C GLY A 79 -12.97 4.88 9.01
N GLY A 80 -13.83 5.90 9.05
CA GLY A 80 -14.08 6.71 10.24
C GLY A 80 -13.10 7.85 10.49
N THR A 81 -12.07 8.06 9.67
CA THR A 81 -11.16 9.22 9.83
C THR A 81 -11.68 10.49 9.16
N SER A 82 -11.37 11.63 9.75
CA SER A 82 -11.36 12.98 9.16
C SER A 82 -9.95 13.37 8.71
N THR A 83 -9.77 14.51 8.06
CA THR A 83 -8.42 15.07 7.78
C THR A 83 -7.59 15.20 9.06
N ARG A 84 -8.19 15.75 10.12
CA ARG A 84 -7.58 15.87 11.47
C ARG A 84 -7.12 14.51 11.99
N THR A 85 -8.02 13.54 12.09
CA THR A 85 -7.68 12.24 12.70
C THR A 85 -6.78 11.38 11.83
N PHE A 86 -6.85 11.52 10.50
CA PHE A 86 -5.90 10.86 9.61
C PHE A 86 -4.47 11.36 9.83
N ARG A 87 -4.30 12.65 10.12
CA ARG A 87 -3.00 13.24 10.50
C ARG A 87 -2.58 12.86 11.92
N THR A 88 -3.44 13.06 12.93
CA THR A 88 -3.07 12.83 14.34
C THR A 88 -2.82 11.35 14.65
N MET A 89 -3.39 10.42 13.88
CA MET A 89 -3.10 8.98 13.99
C MET A 89 -1.83 8.55 13.22
N GLY A 90 -1.10 9.50 12.60
CA GLY A 90 0.11 9.22 11.81
C GLY A 90 -0.14 8.42 10.52
N LEU A 91 -1.39 8.36 10.04
CA LEU A 91 -1.73 7.64 8.81
C LEU A 91 -1.16 8.35 7.58
N TRP A 92 -1.17 9.69 7.61
CA TRP A 92 -0.52 10.48 6.57
C TRP A 92 0.98 10.19 6.48
N ASP A 93 1.69 10.15 7.62
CA ASP A 93 3.13 9.92 7.62
C ASP A 93 3.50 8.56 7.05
N LYS A 94 2.69 7.53 7.33
CA LYS A 94 2.83 6.18 6.74
C LYS A 94 2.72 6.19 5.21
N VAL A 95 1.85 7.02 4.65
CA VAL A 95 1.73 7.18 3.19
C VAL A 95 2.88 8.00 2.64
N LYS A 96 3.17 9.15 3.28
CA LYS A 96 4.16 10.12 2.84
C LYS A 96 5.55 9.50 2.62
N VAL A 97 5.98 8.59 3.50
CA VAL A 97 7.30 7.93 3.37
C VAL A 97 7.39 6.94 2.20
N LYS A 98 6.26 6.52 1.62
CA LYS A 98 6.21 5.61 0.46
C LYS A 98 6.27 6.35 -0.89
N ILE A 99 5.86 7.63 -0.90
CA ILE A 99 5.70 8.43 -2.13
C ILE A 99 7.06 8.72 -2.77
N LYS A 100 7.13 8.54 -4.09
CA LYS A 100 8.30 8.83 -4.93
C LYS A 100 7.94 9.80 -6.06
N PRO A 101 8.91 10.50 -6.68
CA PRO A 101 8.65 11.29 -7.87
C PRO A 101 7.95 10.45 -8.96
N GLY A 102 6.83 10.97 -9.49
CA GLY A 102 5.98 10.30 -10.46
C GLY A 102 4.79 9.54 -9.87
N ASP A 103 4.73 9.35 -8.56
CA ASP A 103 3.53 8.83 -7.88
C ASP A 103 2.42 9.89 -7.79
N TYR A 104 1.20 9.44 -7.52
CA TYR A 104 0.01 10.26 -7.36
C TYR A 104 -0.62 10.02 -5.99
N VAL A 105 -1.23 11.05 -5.41
CA VAL A 105 -2.09 10.94 -4.24
C VAL A 105 -3.47 11.45 -4.62
N MET A 106 -4.49 10.62 -4.45
CA MET A 106 -5.89 11.01 -4.57
C MET A 106 -6.51 10.98 -3.18
N MET A 107 -7.11 12.10 -2.80
CA MET A 107 -7.58 12.37 -1.46
C MET A 107 -9.07 12.66 -1.47
N GLN A 108 -9.84 12.00 -0.59
CA GLN A 108 -11.23 12.38 -0.31
C GLN A 108 -11.49 12.29 1.20
N PHE A 109 -11.79 13.44 1.81
CA PHE A 109 -12.28 13.56 3.19
C PHE A 109 -13.49 14.50 3.22
N GLY A 110 -14.10 14.69 4.39
CA GLY A 110 -15.22 15.60 4.59
C GLY A 110 -16.34 15.02 5.46
N HIS A 111 -16.73 13.75 5.25
CA HIS A 111 -17.87 13.17 5.98
C HIS A 111 -17.68 13.25 7.49
N ASN A 112 -16.47 12.94 7.97
CA ASN A 112 -16.17 12.93 9.39
C ASN A 112 -15.68 14.28 9.92
N ASP A 113 -15.12 15.13 9.05
CA ASP A 113 -14.67 16.50 9.34
C ASP A 113 -15.81 17.39 9.81
N SER A 114 -17.04 17.12 9.32
CA SER A 114 -18.27 17.81 9.73
C SER A 114 -18.73 17.55 11.18
N SER A 115 -18.09 16.61 11.89
CA SER A 115 -18.39 16.28 13.30
C SER A 115 -18.14 17.48 14.23
N PRO A 116 -18.65 17.46 15.47
CA PRO A 116 -18.24 18.42 16.49
C PRO A 116 -16.71 18.45 16.68
N LEU A 117 -16.15 19.64 16.94
CA LEU A 117 -14.72 19.82 17.22
C LEU A 117 -14.25 19.02 18.43
N THR A 118 -15.12 18.89 19.43
CA THR A 118 -14.88 18.05 20.60
C THR A 118 -16.09 17.16 20.83
N ASP A 119 -15.81 15.90 21.07
CA ASP A 119 -16.78 14.91 21.51
C ASP A 119 -16.04 13.82 22.31
N SER A 120 -16.77 13.03 23.09
CA SER A 120 -16.20 11.97 23.95
C SER A 120 -16.07 10.61 23.27
N THR A 121 -16.33 10.53 21.96
CA THR A 121 -16.47 9.25 21.23
C THR A 121 -15.38 9.05 20.17
N ARG A 122 -15.09 10.07 19.36
CA ARG A 122 -14.20 10.00 18.20
C ARG A 122 -13.32 11.26 18.00
N ALA A 123 -13.76 12.43 18.47
CA ALA A 123 -13.02 13.70 18.39
C ALA A 123 -12.49 14.03 16.97
N ARG A 124 -13.39 14.02 15.98
CA ARG A 124 -13.01 14.06 14.54
C ARG A 124 -13.18 15.41 13.86
N GLY A 125 -13.98 16.31 14.42
CA GLY A 125 -14.35 17.55 13.73
C GLY A 125 -13.16 18.44 13.39
N THR A 126 -13.30 19.19 12.31
CA THR A 126 -12.41 20.30 11.93
C THR A 126 -13.15 21.64 12.01
N ILE A 127 -12.42 22.74 11.89
CA ILE A 127 -13.05 24.07 11.81
C ILE A 127 -13.72 24.19 10.44
N ARG A 128 -14.94 24.71 10.39
CA ARG A 128 -15.70 24.88 9.14
C ARG A 128 -15.24 26.15 8.42
N SER A 129 -14.07 26.11 7.81
CA SER A 129 -13.53 27.20 7.00
C SER A 129 -12.54 26.66 5.97
N ASN A 130 -12.20 27.48 4.98
CA ASN A 130 -11.08 27.25 4.07
C ASN A 130 -9.91 28.22 4.35
N GLY A 131 -9.96 28.94 5.46
CA GLY A 131 -8.89 29.85 5.90
C GLY A 131 -7.82 29.12 6.72
N ASP A 132 -7.00 29.91 7.41
CA ASP A 132 -5.91 29.42 8.26
C ASP A 132 -6.28 29.45 9.76
N GLU A 133 -7.57 29.29 10.08
CA GLU A 133 -8.05 29.33 11.46
C GLU A 133 -7.51 28.15 12.29
N SER A 134 -7.33 28.41 13.58
CA SER A 134 -7.01 27.36 14.54
C SER A 134 -7.64 27.62 15.89
N GLN A 135 -7.90 26.54 16.63
CA GLN A 135 -8.49 26.58 17.95
C GLN A 135 -7.88 25.50 18.84
N GLU A 136 -7.45 25.88 20.04
CA GLU A 136 -7.10 24.92 21.08
C GLU A 136 -8.37 24.27 21.63
N VAL A 137 -8.39 22.94 21.66
CA VAL A 137 -9.50 22.15 22.19
C VAL A 137 -8.98 21.09 23.15
N TYR A 138 -9.83 20.66 24.09
CA TYR A 138 -9.54 19.51 24.93
C TYR A 138 -10.06 18.22 24.28
N ASN A 139 -9.17 17.29 23.99
CA ASN A 139 -9.53 15.99 23.44
C ASN A 139 -9.87 15.01 24.57
N TYR A 140 -11.16 14.68 24.71
CA TYR A 140 -11.65 13.81 25.76
C TYR A 140 -11.17 12.35 25.65
N LEU A 141 -10.67 11.92 24.48
CA LEU A 141 -10.14 10.57 24.26
C LEU A 141 -8.67 10.47 24.67
N THR A 142 -7.84 11.42 24.23
CA THR A 142 -6.41 11.44 24.55
C THR A 142 -6.11 12.09 25.90
N LYS A 143 -7.09 12.78 26.49
CA LYS A 143 -6.98 13.56 27.73
C LYS A 143 -5.96 14.70 27.65
N GLN A 144 -5.73 15.21 26.45
CA GLN A 144 -4.76 16.26 26.17
C GLN A 144 -5.40 17.43 25.43
N LYS A 145 -4.78 18.60 25.55
CA LYS A 145 -5.09 19.75 24.68
C LYS A 145 -4.46 19.51 23.31
N GLU A 146 -5.15 19.88 22.24
CA GLU A 146 -4.60 19.90 20.89
C GLU A 146 -5.09 21.13 20.12
N VAL A 147 -4.34 21.53 19.10
CA VAL A 147 -4.74 22.60 18.19
C VAL A 147 -5.42 21.97 16.98
N VAL A 148 -6.64 22.41 16.71
CA VAL A 148 -7.44 21.99 15.56
C VAL A 148 -7.43 23.12 14.54
N HIS A 149 -7.34 22.75 13.27
CA HIS A 149 -7.31 23.69 12.14
C HIS A 149 -8.59 23.56 11.30
N SER A 150 -8.83 24.56 10.46
CA SER A 150 -9.73 24.47 9.30
C SER A 150 -9.29 23.41 8.29
#